data_AF-A0A9X1ZVC3-F1
#
_entry.id   AF-A0A9X1ZVC3-F1
#
_cell.length_a   1.000
_cell.length_b   1.000
_cell.length_c   1.000
_cell.angle_alpha   90.00
_cell.angle_beta   90.00
_cell.angle_gamma   90.00
#
_symmetry.space_group_name_H-M   'P 1'
#
loop_
_entity.id
_entity.type
_entity.pdbx_description
1 polymer ?
#
loop_
_entity_poly.entity_id
_entity_poly.type
_entity_poly.pdbx_seq_one_letter_code
_entity_poly.pdbx_strand_id
1 'polypeptide(L)'
;MNIWIGKIKGHNADGEYIGTYRAVISKEGHFLFKMTLHFDGTNNSSNKPYKKVEFISSNVDVLKRKFRMSLPTKEKEKILWIKKSLN
;
A
#
# COMPACT_ATOMS: atom_id res chain seq x y z
N MET A 1 7.36 -3.21 -17.85
CA MET A 1 7.63 -3.35 -16.39
C MET A 1 6.37 -3.77 -15.63
N ASN A 2 6.43 -4.82 -14.79
CA ASN A 2 5.28 -5.25 -13.97
C ASN A 2 5.21 -4.43 -12.66
N ILE A 3 4.05 -3.85 -12.38
CA ILE A 3 3.75 -3.15 -11.13
C ILE A 3 2.50 -3.75 -10.47
N TRP A 4 2.53 -3.93 -9.15
CA TRP A 4 1.35 -4.29 -8.37
C TRP A 4 0.91 -3.10 -7.51
N ILE A 5 -0.37 -2.77 -7.57
CA ILE A 5 -0.95 -1.67 -6.82
C ILE A 5 -2.00 -2.24 -5.87
N GLY A 6 -1.77 -2.09 -4.57
CA GLY A 6 -2.72 -2.41 -3.51
C GLY A 6 -3.40 -1.13 -3.03
N LYS A 7 -4.73 -1.14 -2.87
CA LYS A 7 -5.48 -0.01 -2.29
C LYS A 7 -6.47 -0.48 -1.24
N ILE A 8 -6.66 0.33 -0.22
CA ILE A 8 -7.69 0.12 0.80
C ILE A 8 -8.12 1.46 1.42
N LYS A 9 -9.42 1.62 1.66
CA LYS A 9 -9.97 2.77 2.38
C LYS A 9 -9.61 2.66 3.86
N GLY A 10 -9.08 3.74 4.42
CA GLY A 10 -8.88 3.91 5.85
C GLY A 10 -10.12 4.53 6.48
N HIS A 11 -10.48 4.00 7.64
CA HIS A 11 -11.55 4.55 8.48
C HIS A 11 -10.99 4.80 9.89
N ASN A 12 -11.49 5.82 10.58
CA ASN A 12 -11.19 6.04 12.01
C ASN A 12 -11.95 5.02 12.89
N ALA A 13 -11.81 5.15 14.21
CA ALA A 13 -12.49 4.27 15.16
C ALA A 13 -14.02 4.35 15.07
N ASP A 14 -14.55 5.52 14.68
CA ASP A 14 -15.98 5.80 14.51
C ASP A 14 -16.53 5.33 13.15
N GLY A 15 -15.67 4.79 12.28
CA GLY A 15 -16.04 4.28 10.96
C GLY A 15 -16.07 5.35 9.86
N GLU A 16 -15.69 6.59 10.16
CA GLU A 16 -15.61 7.66 9.17
C GLU A 16 -14.39 7.48 8.27
N TYR A 17 -14.58 7.77 6.98
CA TYR A 17 -13.50 7.68 5.99
C TYR A 17 -12.44 8.76 6.25
N ILE A 18 -11.18 8.34 6.42
CA ILE A 18 -10.04 9.24 6.69
C ILE A 18 -9.06 9.36 5.52
N GLY A 19 -9.19 8.52 4.50
CA GLY A 19 -8.26 8.49 3.38
C GLY A 19 -8.06 7.11 2.79
N THR A 20 -7.16 6.99 1.82
CA THR A 20 -6.84 5.73 1.16
C THR A 20 -5.37 5.36 1.37
N TYR A 21 -5.13 4.16 1.91
CA TYR A 21 -3.80 3.57 1.91
C TYR A 21 -3.52 2.93 0.55
N ARG A 22 -2.33 3.19 0.02
CA ARG A 22 -1.88 2.68 -1.27
C ARG A 22 -0.49 2.06 -1.13
N ALA A 23 -0.33 0.85 -1.63
CA ALA A 23 0.96 0.19 -1.80
C ALA A 23 1.27 0.07 -3.29
N VAL A 24 2.51 0.39 -3.68
CA VAL A 24 3.01 0.21 -5.05
C VAL A 24 4.24 -0.70 -4.98
N ILE A 25 4.16 -1.87 -5.60
CA ILE A 25 5.27 -2.81 -5.74
C ILE A 25 5.79 -2.72 -7.17
N SER A 26 7.05 -2.34 -7.33
CA SER A 26 7.75 -2.34 -8.62
C SER A 26 8.90 -3.34 -8.58
N LYS A 27 9.19 -3.95 -9.74
CA LYS A 27 10.42 -4.75 -9.88
C LYS A 27 11.63 -3.82 -9.86
N GLU A 28 12.63 -4.14 -9.05
CA GLU A 28 13.91 -3.43 -8.94
C GLU A 28 15.03 -4.41 -9.32
N GLY A 29 15.59 -4.24 -10.52
CA GLY A 29 16.58 -5.18 -11.08
C GLY A 29 16.00 -6.55 -11.44
N HIS A 30 16.84 -7.59 -11.37
CA HIS A 30 16.48 -8.93 -11.84
C HIS A 30 15.63 -9.74 -10.85
N PHE A 31 15.92 -9.61 -9.55
CA PHE A 31 15.40 -10.51 -8.51
C PHE A 31 14.67 -9.83 -7.35
N LEU A 32 14.65 -8.50 -7.29
CA LEU A 32 14.07 -7.77 -6.17
C LEU A 32 12.81 -7.02 -6.57
N PHE A 33 11.95 -6.86 -5.59
CA PHE A 33 10.77 -6.04 -5.65
C PHE A 33 10.84 -5.00 -4.54
N LYS A 34 10.52 -3.77 -4.89
CA LYS A 34 10.44 -2.64 -3.98
C LYS A 34 8.99 -2.25 -3.80
N MET A 35 8.52 -2.23 -2.56
CA MET A 35 7.21 -1.72 -2.19
C MET A 35 7.35 -0.33 -1.59
N THR A 36 6.59 0.62 -2.10
CA THR A 36 6.43 1.96 -1.53
C THR A 36 5.00 2.13 -0.99
N LEU A 37 4.88 2.56 0.27
CA LEU A 37 3.60 2.87 0.89
C LEU A 37 3.29 4.36 0.84
N HIS A 38 2.02 4.66 0.59
CA HIS A 38 1.46 6.01 0.56
C HIS A 38 0.13 6.02 1.31
N PHE A 39 -0.18 7.13 1.98
CA PHE A 39 -1.50 7.40 2.53
C PHE A 39 -1.99 8.73 1.98
N ASP A 40 -3.14 8.69 1.34
CA ASP A 40 -3.81 9.84 0.74
C ASP A 40 -4.99 10.22 1.64
N GLY A 41 -4.75 11.14 2.58
CA GLY A 41 -5.70 11.54 3.62
C GLY A 41 -6.74 12.55 3.10
N THR A 42 -7.94 12.53 3.66
CA THR A 42 -8.91 13.61 3.43
C THR A 42 -8.58 14.82 4.32
N ASN A 43 -8.71 16.02 3.76
CA ASN A 43 -8.25 17.37 4.19
C ASN A 43 -8.29 17.80 5.68
N ASN A 44 -8.69 16.98 6.66
CA ASN A 44 -8.67 17.30 8.09
C ASN A 44 -7.58 16.58 8.90
N SER A 45 -6.94 15.54 8.36
CA SER A 45 -5.72 15.01 9.00
C SER A 45 -4.54 15.74 8.39
N SER A 46 -3.83 16.54 9.20
CA SER A 46 -2.51 17.12 8.89
C SER A 46 -1.80 16.32 7.81
N ASN A 47 -1.69 16.92 6.63
CA ASN A 47 -1.36 16.28 5.35
C ASN A 47 0.12 15.86 5.29
N LYS A 48 0.61 15.16 6.31
CA LYS A 48 1.90 14.50 6.28
C LYS A 48 1.67 13.21 5.50
N PRO A 49 2.23 13.06 4.29
CA PRO A 49 2.26 11.75 3.66
C PRO A 49 2.85 10.79 4.70
N TYR A 50 2.17 9.68 4.96
CA TYR A 50 2.77 8.61 5.75
C TYR A 50 4.20 8.44 5.24
N LYS A 51 5.17 8.61 6.14
CA LYS A 51 6.61 8.55 5.88
C LYS A 51 6.83 7.46 4.84
N LYS A 52 7.40 7.79 3.68
CA LYS A 52 7.64 6.84 2.59
C LYS A 52 8.38 5.63 3.17
N VAL A 53 7.64 4.55 3.45
CA VAL A 53 8.24 3.32 3.97
C VAL A 53 8.49 2.44 2.76
N GLU A 54 9.76 2.16 2.54
CA GLU A 54 10.22 1.28 1.48
C GLU A 54 10.48 -0.10 2.07
N PHE A 55 9.93 -1.13 1.43
CA PHE A 55 10.23 -2.53 1.76
C PHE A 55 10.81 -3.21 0.54
N ILE A 56 11.84 -4.02 0.73
CA ILE A 56 12.47 -4.78 -0.34
C ILE A 56 12.30 -6.27 -0.05
N SER A 57 11.95 -7.05 -1.07
CA SER A 57 11.90 -8.50 -0.99
C SER A 57 12.07 -9.12 -2.38
N SER A 58 12.59 -10.34 -2.45
CA SER A 58 12.57 -11.15 -3.67
C SER A 58 11.21 -11.76 -3.98
N ASN A 59 10.22 -11.63 -3.06
CA ASN A 59 8.90 -12.21 -3.23
C ASN A 59 7.80 -11.14 -3.05
N VAL A 60 6.98 -10.98 -4.09
CA VAL A 60 5.85 -10.04 -4.10
C VAL A 60 4.85 -10.34 -2.98
N ASP A 61 4.58 -11.61 -2.68
CA ASP A 61 3.57 -11.98 -1.68
C ASP A 61 4.03 -11.67 -0.25
N VAL A 62 5.35 -11.70 0.01
CA VAL A 62 5.92 -11.20 1.27
C VAL A 62 5.65 -9.70 1.43
N LEU A 63 5.79 -8.92 0.35
CA LEU A 63 5.49 -7.49 0.36
C LEU A 63 3.99 -7.23 0.55
N LYS A 64 3.12 -7.96 -0.15
CA LYS A 64 1.66 -7.86 0.03
C LYS A 64 1.26 -8.16 1.48
N ARG A 65 1.85 -9.19 2.10
CA ARG A 65 1.61 -9.53 3.51
C ARG A 65 2.08 -8.43 4.45
N LYS A 66 3.27 -7.85 4.22
CA LYS A 66 3.77 -6.71 5.01
C LYS A 66 2.82 -5.51 4.93
N PHE A 67 2.30 -5.20 3.74
CA PHE A 67 1.29 -4.14 3.61
C PHE A 67 0.05 -4.44 4.45
N ARG A 68 -0.51 -5.66 4.34
CA ARG A 68 -1.65 -6.10 5.13
C ARG A 68 -1.42 -5.96 6.64
N MET A 69 -0.22 -6.29 7.12
CA MET A 69 0.15 -6.18 8.54
C MET A 69 0.32 -4.73 9.01
N SER A 70 0.77 -3.83 8.14
CA SER A 70 1.02 -2.41 8.46
C SER A 70 -0.24 -1.56 8.63
N LEU A 71 -1.40 -2.07 8.19
CA LEU A 71 -2.65 -1.32 8.23
C LEU A 71 -3.31 -1.41 9.63
N PRO A 72 -3.78 -0.27 10.18
CA PRO A 72 -4.42 -0.23 11.50
C PRO A 72 -5.87 -0.75 11.48
N THR A 73 -6.40 -1.14 10.32
CA THR A 73 -7.82 -1.49 10.15
C THR A 73 -8.05 -3.00 10.32
N LYS A 74 -9.27 -3.38 10.73
CA LYS A 74 -9.72 -4.78 10.67
C LYS A 74 -10.07 -5.23 9.24
N GLU A 75 -10.18 -4.29 8.29
CA GLU A 75 -10.60 -4.52 6.91
C GLU A 75 -9.49 -5.04 5.99
N LYS A 76 -8.47 -5.68 6.56
CA LYS A 76 -7.27 -6.21 5.90
C LYS A 76 -7.57 -7.15 4.71
N GLU A 77 -8.78 -7.69 4.64
CA GLU A 77 -9.25 -8.60 3.59
C GLU A 77 -9.79 -7.88 2.35
N LYS A 78 -10.08 -6.57 2.44
CA LYS A 78 -10.61 -5.77 1.34
C LYS A 78 -9.52 -5.15 0.45
N ILE A 79 -8.26 -5.54 0.62
CA ILE A 79 -7.15 -5.00 -0.19
C ILE A 79 -7.27 -5.54 -1.61
N LEU A 80 -7.57 -4.64 -2.55
CA LEU A 80 -7.60 -4.97 -3.98
C LEU A 80 -6.22 -4.77 -4.58
N TRP A 81 -5.62 -5.86 -5.08
CA TRP A 81 -4.35 -5.85 -5.80
C TRP A 81 -4.58 -5.88 -7.30
N ILE A 82 -4.09 -4.85 -7.99
CA ILE A 82 -4.14 -4.77 -9.45
C ILE A 82 -2.71 -4.90 -9.98
N LYS A 83 -2.48 -5.90 -10.84
CA LYS A 83 -1.24 -6.01 -11.61
C LYS A 83 -1.39 -5.17 -12.89
N LYS A 84 -0.49 -4.20 -13.09
CA LYS A 84 -0.36 -3.45 -14.34
C LYS A 84 0.95 -3.83 -15.01
N SER A 85 0.86 -4.17 -16.30
CA SER A 85 2.04 -4.17 -17.17
C SER A 85 2.15 -2.77 -17.77
N LEU A 86 3.21 -2.04 -17.43
CA LEU A 86 3.59 -0.86 -18.22
C LEU A 86 4.38 -1.38 -19.41
N ASN A 87 3.91 -1.10 -20.63
CA ASN A 87 4.71 -1.30 -21.85
C ASN A 87 5.95 -0.40 -21.78
#